data_AF-A0AAV9HWJ2-F1
#
_entry.id   AF-A0AAV9HWJ2-F1
#
_cell.length_a   1.000
_cell.length_b   1.000
_cell.length_c   1.000
_cell.angle_alpha   90.00
_cell.angle_beta   90.00
_cell.angle_gamma   90.00
#
_symmetry.space_group_name_H-M   'P 1'
#
loop_
_entity.id
_entity.type
_entity.pdbx_description
1 polymer ?
#
loop_
_entity_poly.entity_id
_entity_poly.type
_entity_poly.pdbx_seq_one_letter_code
_entity_poly.pdbx_strand_id
1 'polypeptide(L)' 'MESRYFLAPRCDIPNEEFTVGWICAIEPEFVAPQMFFDQPLGQTRSQSLHDNNSYQLGKIHDHYVVMACLPA' A
#
# COMPACT_ATOMS: atom_id res chain seq x y z
N MET A 1 -11.43 4.30 -11.13
CA MET A 1 -10.66 4.48 -9.87
C MET A 1 -9.17 4.20 -10.04
N GLU A 2 -8.74 3.38 -10.99
CA GLU A 2 -7.34 2.91 -11.11
C GLU A 2 -6.33 3.95 -11.63
N SER A 3 -6.73 4.91 -12.46
CA SER A 3 -5.77 5.82 -13.12
C SER A 3 -5.05 6.79 -12.17
N ARG A 4 -5.53 6.96 -10.94
CA ARG A 4 -4.97 7.91 -9.96
C ARG A 4 -3.79 7.34 -9.16
N TYR A 5 -3.70 6.02 -9.03
CA TYR A 5 -2.62 5.37 -8.29
C TYR A 5 -1.32 5.26 -9.10
N PHE A 6 -1.42 5.08 -10.42
CA PHE A 6 -0.23 4.99 -11.29
C PHE A 6 0.56 6.29 -11.41
N LEU A 7 -0.06 7.44 -11.18
CA LEU A 7 0.59 8.76 -11.21
C LEU A 7 0.89 9.32 -9.82
N ALA A 8 0.59 8.58 -8.76
CA ALA A 8 0.89 9.02 -7.40
C ALA A 8 2.42 9.09 -7.21
N PRO A 9 2.94 10.17 -6.59
CA PRO A 9 4.35 10.25 -6.27
C PRO A 9 4.75 9.11 -5.34
N ARG A 10 6.05 8.81 -5.26
CA ARG A 10 6.56 7.90 -4.23
C ARG A 10 6.32 8.50 -2.85
N CYS A 11 6.10 7.63 -1.88
CA CYS A 11 5.95 8.01 -0.50
C CYS A 11 7.29 8.47 0.08
N ASP A 12 7.30 9.67 0.65
CA ASP A 12 8.49 10.26 1.28
C ASP A 12 8.67 9.80 2.74
N ILE A 13 7.70 9.07 3.30
CA ILE A 13 7.81 8.50 4.65
C ILE A 13 8.87 7.38 4.65
N PRO A 14 9.82 7.37 5.61
CA PRO A 14 10.78 6.29 5.76
C PRO A 14 10.11 4.93 5.99
N ASN A 15 10.72 3.85 5.50
CA ASN A 15 10.16 2.50 5.64
C ASN A 15 10.02 2.10 7.13
N GLU A 16 10.89 2.63 7.99
CA GLU A 16 10.95 2.36 9.43
C GLU A 16 9.72 2.89 10.18
N GLU A 17 8.98 3.84 9.62
CA GLU A 17 7.74 4.37 10.20
C GLU A 17 6.55 3.43 9.99
N PHE A 18 6.61 2.55 8.97
CA PHE A 18 5.57 1.56 8.67
C PHE A 18 5.70 0.37 9.61
N THR A 19 4.99 0.44 10.73
CA THR A 19 5.05 -0.56 11.80
C THR A 19 3.97 -1.63 11.70
N VAL A 20 2.98 -1.45 10.84
CA VAL A 20 1.88 -2.39 10.62
C VAL A 20 1.87 -2.89 9.18
N GLY A 21 1.94 -4.21 9.01
CA GLY A 21 1.81 -4.87 7.71
C GLY A 21 0.50 -5.64 7.60
N TRP A 22 -0.24 -5.45 6.50
CA TRP A 22 -1.45 -6.21 6.18
C TRP A 22 -1.25 -6.96 4.86
N ILE A 23 -1.14 -8.28 4.96
CA ILE A 23 -0.96 -9.18 3.81
C ILE A 23 -2.32 -9.76 3.41
N CYS A 24 -2.66 -9.64 2.14
CA CYS A 24 -3.90 -10.13 1.54
C CYS A 24 -3.60 -11.30 0.60
N ALA A 25 -4.46 -12.31 0.59
CA ALA A 25 -4.29 -13.47 -0.28
C ALA A 25 -4.93 -13.25 -1.66
N ILE A 26 -6.02 -12.48 -1.71
CA ILE A 26 -6.79 -12.23 -2.93
C ILE A 26 -7.14 -10.75 -3.09
N GLU A 27 -7.39 -10.35 -4.33
CA GLU A 27 -7.68 -8.95 -4.69
C GLU A 27 -8.86 -8.33 -3.88
N PRO A 28 -9.99 -9.01 -3.62
CA PRO A 28 -11.06 -8.42 -2.81
C PRO A 28 -10.61 -8.01 -1.40
N GLU A 29 -9.71 -8.79 -0.79
CA GLU A 29 -9.13 -8.48 0.52
C GLU A 29 -8.10 -7.35 0.44
N PHE A 30 -7.55 -7.08 -0.73
CA PHE A 30 -6.67 -5.93 -0.96
C PHE A 30 -7.45 -4.65 -1.28
N VAL A 31 -8.55 -4.74 -2.03
CA VAL A 31 -9.31 -3.57 -2.50
C VAL A 31 -10.23 -3.02 -1.41
N ALA A 32 -10.99 -3.87 -0.72
CA ALA A 32 -11.95 -3.41 0.27
C ALA A 32 -11.29 -2.61 1.41
N PRO A 33 -10.15 -3.02 1.98
CA PRO A 33 -9.59 -2.30 3.11
C PRO A 33 -8.92 -0.96 2.80
N GLN A 34 -8.59 -0.68 1.54
CA GLN A 34 -8.03 0.61 1.15
C GLN A 34 -8.97 1.77 1.47
N MET A 35 -10.28 1.50 1.50
CA MET A 35 -11.31 2.47 1.89
C MET A 35 -11.23 2.87 3.37
N PHE A 36 -10.51 2.12 4.21
CA PHE A 36 -10.33 2.42 5.64
C PHE A 36 -9.10 3.28 5.93
N PHE A 37 -8.29 3.64 4.93
CA PHE A 37 -7.22 4.61 5.15
C PHE A 37 -7.79 6.00 5.40
N ASP A 38 -7.47 6.58 6.56
CA ASP A 38 -7.72 8.01 6.83
C ASP A 38 -6.92 8.87 5.85
N GLN A 39 -5.70 8.41 5.52
CA GLN A 39 -4.82 9.05 4.57
C GLN A 39 -4.14 7.99 3.68
N PRO A 40 -4.62 7.80 2.44
CA PRO A 40 -3.86 7.06 1.44
C PRO A 40 -2.54 7.78 1.14
N LEU A 41 -1.46 7.02 1.03
CA LEU A 41 -0.13 7.53 0.70
C LEU A 41 0.25 7.16 -0.73
N GLY A 42 1.36 7.75 -1.19
CA GLY A 42 1.94 7.49 -2.50
C GLY A 42 2.46 6.07 -2.70
N GLN A 43 3.11 5.83 -3.84
CA GLN A 43 3.70 4.53 -4.17
C GLN A 43 4.86 4.18 -3.23
N THR A 44 5.20 2.89 -3.14
CA THR A 44 6.38 2.44 -2.40
C THR A 44 7.64 3.17 -2.88
N ARG A 45 8.52 3.56 -1.94
CA ARG A 45 9.78 4.26 -2.26
C ARG A 45 10.67 3.44 -3.21
N SER A 46 10.70 2.13 -3.03
CA SER A 46 11.35 1.18 -3.92
C SER A 46 10.63 -0.15 -3.92
N GLN A 47 10.50 -0.76 -5.10
CA GLN A 47 10.03 -2.12 -5.29
C GLN A 47 11.05 -2.85 -6.16
N SER A 48 11.37 -4.10 -5.83
CA SER A 48 12.28 -4.91 -6.62
C SER A 48 11.66 -5.22 -7.99
N LEU A 49 12.48 -5.30 -9.04
CA LEU A 49 12.03 -5.67 -10.39
C LEU A 49 11.36 -7.05 -10.47
N HIS A 50 11.67 -7.94 -9.52
CA HIS A 50 11.11 -9.29 -9.43
C HIS A 50 10.03 -9.42 -8.36
N ASP A 51 9.68 -8.32 -7.69
CA ASP A 51 8.57 -8.28 -6.74
C ASP A 51 7.29 -7.92 -7.50
N ASN A 52 6.46 -8.92 -7.76
CA ASN A 52 5.21 -8.76 -8.48
C ASN A 52 4.02 -8.52 -7.53
N ASN A 53 4.26 -8.33 -6.23
CA ASN A 53 3.18 -8.02 -5.29
C ASN A 53 2.59 -6.64 -5.59
N SER A 54 1.30 -6.49 -5.30
CA SER A 54 0.64 -5.19 -5.28
C SER A 54 0.78 -4.57 -3.89
N TYR A 55 1.12 -3.28 -3.82
CA TYR A 55 1.27 -2.57 -2.55
C TYR A 55 0.38 -1.33 -2.50
N GLN A 56 -0.14 -1.04 -1.31
CA GLN A 56 -0.77 0.23 -0.99
C GLN A 56 -0.26 0.71 0.36
N LEU A 57 0.12 1.98 0.42
CA LEU A 57 0.54 2.63 1.66
C LEU A 57 -0.56 3.55 2.16
N GLY A 58 -0.71 3.63 3.48
CA GLY A 58 -1.70 4.53 4.08
C GLY A 58 -1.50 4.72 5.57
N LYS A 59 -2.31 5.59 6.16
CA LYS A 59 -2.43 5.78 7.60
C LYS A 59 -3.80 5.34 8.06
N ILE A 60 -3.85 4.58 9.15
CA ILE A 60 -5.08 4.31 9.92
C ILE A 60 -4.82 4.82 11.33
N HIS A 61 -5.57 5.82 11.74
CA HIS A 61 -5.37 6.59 12.95
C HIS A 61 -3.91 7.09 13.07
N ASP A 62 -3.17 6.62 14.06
CA ASP A 62 -1.76 6.96 14.30
C ASP A 62 -0.77 5.91 13.78
N HIS A 63 -1.24 4.93 13.03
CA HIS A 63 -0.41 3.87 12.48
C HIS A 63 -0.20 4.04 10.99
N TYR A 64 1.07 4.03 10.56
CA TYR A 64 1.41 3.84 9.16
C TYR A 64 1.34 2.36 8.82
N VAL A 65 0.54 2.07 7.80
CA VAL A 65 0.19 0.72 7.38
C VAL A 65 0.69 0.49 5.96
N VAL A 66 1.35 -0.63 5.73
CA VAL A 66 1.64 -1.16 4.40
C VAL A 66 0.73 -2.35 4.13
N MET A 67 -0.05 -2.27 3.05
CA MET A 67 -0.79 -3.40 2.51
C MET A 67 -0.01 -4.05 1.37
N ALA A 68 0.01 -5.38 1.35
CA ALA A 68 0.57 -6.17 0.26
C ALA A 68 -0.45 -7.23 -0.20
N CYS A 69 -0.57 -7.45 -1.50
CA CYS A 69 -1.31 -8.56 -2.08
C CYS A 69 -0.40 -9.34 -3.01
N LEU A 70 -0.38 -10.66 -2.84
CA LEU A 70 0.37 -11.54 -3.74
C LEU A 70 -0.33 -11.59 -5.11
N PRO A 71 0.41 -11.87 -6.20
CA PRO A 71 -0.19 -12.19 -7.49
C PRO A 71 -1.13 -13.37 -7.35
N ALA A 72 -2.28 -13.30 -8.03
CA ALA A 72 -3.18 -14.43 -8.20
C ALA A 72 -2.63 -15.46 -9.21
#